data_AF-A0A3D0TAF2-F1
#
_entry.id   AF-A0A3D0TAF2-F1
#
_cell.length_a   1.000
_cell.length_b   1.000
_cell.length_c   1.000
_cell.angle_alpha   90.00
_cell.angle_beta   90.00
_cell.angle_gamma   90.00
#
_symmetry.space_group_name_H-M   'P 1'
#
loop_
_entity.id
_entity.type
_entity.pdbx_description
1 polymer ?
#
loop_
_entity_poly.entity_id
_entity_poly.type
_entity_poly.pdbx_seq_one_letter_code
_entity_poly.pdbx_strand_id
1 'polypeptide(L)'
;METAEGKEKITKKFFKDASPKKVILGVLILSLVLGVLTGYIIANKNLGVNALTGSPKTAQQDNRTFKDFAEGVIKARPAPVYPSEYVEGTHLLQRDGQPPVALTSSVVDLSLYEGKKVRVFGETQKALEAGWLMDVGKVEEIK
;
A
#
# COMPACT_ATOMS: atom_id res chain seq x y z
N MET A 1 57.12 54.95 7.17
CA MET A 1 56.14 55.07 6.07
C MET A 1 54.83 54.52 6.61
N GLU A 2 53.96 55.43 7.02
CA GLU A 2 52.64 55.17 7.56
C GLU A 2 51.64 55.47 6.43
N THR A 3 50.67 54.59 6.20
CA THR A 3 49.52 54.92 5.36
C THR A 3 48.28 54.27 5.95
N ALA A 4 47.28 55.12 6.13
CA ALA A 4 46.02 54.90 6.78
C ALA A 4 44.96 54.36 5.79
N GLU A 5 43.70 54.38 6.27
CA GLU A 5 42.42 54.25 5.58
C GLU A 5 41.86 52.82 5.53
N GLY A 6 40.66 52.52 6.05
CA GLY A 6 39.53 53.36 6.41
C GLY A 6 38.27 52.56 6.06
N LYS A 7 37.68 51.87 7.05
CA LYS A 7 36.47 51.05 6.85
C LYS A 7 35.23 51.95 6.81
N GLU A 8 34.76 52.32 5.62
CA GLU A 8 33.46 53.01 5.47
C GLU A 8 32.31 52.08 5.00
N LYS A 9 31.45 51.79 5.98
CA LYS A 9 29.97 51.92 5.93
C LYS A 9 29.23 51.31 4.72
N ILE A 10 28.92 50.02 4.82
CA ILE A 10 27.75 49.42 4.16
C ILE A 10 26.60 49.32 5.16
N THR A 11 26.02 50.45 5.54
CA THR A 11 24.72 50.48 6.21
C THR A 11 23.83 51.48 5.47
N LYS A 12 23.13 50.96 4.45
CA LYS A 12 22.08 51.72 3.78
C LYS A 12 20.98 52.02 4.81
N LYS A 13 20.84 53.30 5.15
CA LYS A 13 19.82 53.85 6.06
C LYS A 13 18.42 53.78 5.43
N PHE A 14 17.86 52.58 5.27
CA PHE A 14 16.55 52.43 4.59
C PHE A 14 15.32 52.82 5.43
N PHE A 15 15.47 53.06 6.74
CA PHE A 15 14.29 53.19 7.63
C PHE A 15 14.34 54.35 8.64
N LYS A 16 15.29 55.29 8.55
CA LYS A 16 15.52 56.24 9.65
C LYS A 16 14.51 57.40 9.73
N ASP A 17 13.82 57.75 8.64
CA ASP A 17 12.96 58.95 8.59
C ASP A 17 11.47 58.66 8.37
N ALA A 18 11.07 57.38 8.34
CA ALA A 18 9.68 57.00 8.13
C ALA A 18 8.92 56.89 9.45
N SER A 19 7.81 57.63 9.60
CA SER A 19 6.96 57.54 10.79
C SER A 19 6.52 56.08 10.99
N PRO A 20 6.62 55.51 12.22
CA PRO A 20 6.39 54.08 12.44
C PRO A 20 5.00 53.63 11.99
N LYS A 21 3.99 54.51 12.11
CA LYS A 21 2.63 54.27 11.60
C LYS A 21 2.58 54.11 10.08
N LYS A 22 3.38 54.88 9.34
CA LYS A 22 3.46 54.81 7.86
C LYS A 22 4.23 53.58 7.40
N VAL A 23 5.27 53.18 8.15
CA VAL A 23 6.00 51.92 7.88
C VAL A 23 5.08 50.72 8.11
N ILE A 24 4.37 50.66 9.24
CA ILE A 24 3.43 49.59 9.55
C ILE A 24 2.32 49.54 8.49
N LEU A 25 1.75 50.69 8.11
CA LEU A 25 0.73 50.75 7.08
C LEU A 25 1.26 50.29 5.71
N GLY A 26 2.49 50.67 5.35
CA GLY A 26 3.15 50.22 4.13
C GLY A 26 3.38 48.71 4.11
N VAL A 27 3.82 48.13 5.24
CA VAL A 27 4.01 46.68 5.37
C VAL A 27 2.68 45.92 5.28
N LEU A 28 1.61 46.45 5.88
CA LEU A 28 0.26 45.86 5.79
C LEU A 28 -0.30 45.86 4.36
N ILE A 29 -0.12 46.97 3.64
CA ILE A 29 -0.55 47.06 2.24
C ILE A 29 0.29 46.10 1.38
N LEU A 30 1.60 46.05 1.61
CA LEU A 30 2.50 45.16 0.88
C LEU A 30 2.17 43.68 1.12
N SER A 31 1.88 43.28 2.36
CA SER A 31 1.51 41.90 2.68
C SER A 31 0.17 41.51 2.06
N LEU A 32 -0.80 42.44 2.02
CA LEU A 32 -2.09 42.22 1.37
C LEU A 32 -1.92 41.98 -0.15
N VAL A 33 -1.12 42.82 -0.82
CA VAL A 33 -0.85 42.68 -2.26
C VAL A 33 -0.12 41.38 -2.57
N LEU A 34 0.91 41.03 -1.78
CA LEU A 34 1.65 39.78 -1.94
C LEU A 34 0.77 38.55 -1.69
N GLY A 35 -0.14 38.62 -0.72
CA GLY A 35 -1.10 37.56 -0.41
C GLY A 35 -2.09 37.33 -1.56
N VAL A 36 -2.68 38.40 -2.10
CA VAL A 36 -3.61 38.31 -3.24
C VAL A 36 -2.90 37.77 -4.48
N LEU A 37 -1.68 38.25 -4.77
CA LEU A 37 -0.91 37.78 -5.92
C LEU A 37 -0.56 36.29 -5.81
N THR A 38 -0.13 35.85 -4.62
CA THR A 38 0.21 34.44 -4.36
C THR A 38 -1.04 33.57 -4.43
N GLY A 39 -2.14 34.02 -3.82
CA GLY A 39 -3.44 33.33 -3.88
C GLY A 39 -3.96 33.19 -5.31
N TYR A 40 -3.84 34.21 -6.14
CA TYR A 40 -4.26 34.17 -7.54
C TYR A 40 -3.42 33.20 -8.38
N ILE A 41 -2.10 33.15 -8.17
CA ILE A 41 -1.21 32.21 -8.87
C ILE A 41 -1.51 30.76 -8.45
N ILE A 42 -1.79 30.52 -7.17
CA ILE A 42 -2.16 29.20 -6.63
C ILE A 42 -3.55 28.80 -7.13
N ALA A 43 -4.53 29.71 -7.16
CA ALA A 43 -5.88 29.43 -7.60
C ALA A 43 -5.98 29.13 -9.11
N ASN A 44 -5.18 29.82 -9.93
CA ASN A 44 -5.17 29.60 -11.39
C ASN A 44 -4.29 28.43 -11.82
N LYS A 45 -3.41 27.94 -10.93
CA LYS A 45 -2.78 26.64 -11.10
C LYS A 45 -3.79 25.59 -10.66
N ASN A 46 -4.15 24.68 -11.56
CA ASN A 46 -4.65 23.38 -11.15
C ASN A 46 -3.51 22.68 -10.39
N LEU A 47 -3.33 23.05 -9.12
CA LEU A 47 -2.60 22.27 -8.16
C LEU A 47 -3.38 20.99 -8.08
N GLY A 48 -2.93 20.00 -8.85
CA GLY A 48 -3.42 18.65 -8.80
C GLY A 48 -3.26 18.18 -7.37
N VAL A 49 -4.29 18.43 -6.57
CA VAL A 49 -4.55 17.65 -5.39
C VAL A 49 -4.74 16.27 -5.98
N ASN A 50 -3.76 15.40 -5.80
CA ASN A 50 -4.06 13.98 -5.71
C ASN A 50 -4.93 13.83 -4.45
N ALA A 51 -6.15 14.35 -4.51
CA ALA A 51 -7.26 13.73 -3.85
C ALA A 51 -7.13 12.27 -4.26
N LEU A 52 -7.05 11.38 -3.28
CA LEU A 52 -7.13 9.95 -3.45
C LEU A 52 -8.49 9.63 -4.08
N THR A 53 -8.66 10.01 -5.33
CA THR A 53 -9.58 9.47 -6.31
C THR A 53 -8.95 8.18 -6.80
N GLY A 54 -8.56 7.34 -5.83
CA GLY A 54 -8.67 5.93 -6.05
C GLY A 54 -10.15 5.69 -6.27
N SER A 55 -10.54 5.52 -7.54
CA SER A 55 -11.40 4.37 -7.84
C SER A 55 -10.88 3.22 -6.96
N PRO A 56 -11.73 2.43 -6.28
CA PRO A 56 -11.25 1.28 -5.53
C PRO A 56 -10.56 0.33 -6.53
N LYS A 57 -9.29 0.61 -6.81
CA LYS A 57 -8.33 -0.29 -7.39
C LYS A 57 -8.15 -1.27 -6.27
N THR A 58 -8.98 -2.31 -6.37
CA THR A 58 -8.66 -3.69 -6.06
C THR A 58 -7.78 -3.83 -4.82
N ALA A 59 -8.33 -4.45 -3.78
CA ALA A 59 -7.59 -5.00 -2.64
C ALA A 59 -6.50 -5.99 -3.11
N GLN A 60 -5.44 -5.47 -3.72
CA GLN A 60 -4.45 -6.22 -4.51
C GLN A 60 -3.04 -5.69 -4.28
N GLN A 61 -2.78 -5.11 -3.11
CA GLN A 61 -1.41 -4.77 -2.74
C GLN A 61 -1.07 -5.01 -1.27
N ASP A 62 -1.84 -5.84 -0.56
CA ASP A 62 -1.31 -6.52 0.62
C ASP A 62 -0.63 -7.83 0.17
N ASN A 63 0.53 -7.70 -0.48
CA ASN A 63 1.35 -8.84 -0.91
C ASN A 63 2.15 -9.45 0.27
N ARG A 64 1.75 -9.15 1.51
CA ARG A 64 2.38 -9.62 2.76
C ARG A 64 1.53 -10.62 3.55
N THR A 65 0.32 -10.94 3.08
CA THR A 65 -0.65 -11.67 3.91
C THR A 65 -0.47 -13.18 3.92
N PHE A 66 0.20 -13.77 2.92
CA PHE A 66 0.37 -15.22 2.80
C PHE A 66 1.86 -15.60 2.77
N LYS A 67 2.30 -16.35 3.79
CA LYS A 67 3.71 -16.70 3.99
C LYS A 67 4.15 -17.89 3.13
N ASP A 68 3.22 -18.80 2.88
CA ASP A 68 3.48 -20.04 2.16
C ASP A 68 2.75 -20.06 0.82
N PHE A 69 3.33 -20.78 -0.13
CA PHE A 69 2.70 -21.09 -1.40
C PHE A 69 2.95 -22.53 -1.81
N ALA A 70 2.01 -23.10 -2.56
CA ALA A 70 2.14 -24.43 -3.14
C ALA A 70 1.51 -24.46 -4.54
N GLU A 71 2.08 -25.27 -5.42
CA GLU A 71 1.59 -25.45 -6.79
C GLU A 71 1.10 -26.87 -7.00
N GLY A 72 0.01 -27.03 -7.72
CA GLY A 72 -0.54 -28.34 -8.02
C GLY A 72 -1.91 -28.26 -8.68
N VAL A 73 -2.56 -29.41 -8.80
CA VAL A 73 -3.93 -29.52 -9.32
C VAL A 73 -4.89 -29.67 -8.15
N ILE A 74 -5.90 -28.79 -8.04
CA ILE A 74 -6.93 -28.92 -7.02
C ILE A 74 -7.85 -30.08 -7.37
N LYS A 75 -8.13 -30.92 -6.39
CA LYS A 75 -9.13 -31.99 -6.47
C LYS A 75 -10.09 -31.90 -5.29
N ALA A 76 -11.37 -32.14 -5.55
CA ALA A 76 -12.33 -32.35 -4.48
C ALA A 76 -11.90 -33.52 -3.62
N ARG A 77 -12.03 -33.36 -2.30
CA ARG A 77 -11.77 -34.47 -1.39
C ARG A 77 -13.02 -35.37 -1.32
N PRO A 78 -12.88 -36.71 -1.36
CA PRO A 78 -14.01 -37.60 -1.13
C PRO A 78 -14.57 -37.43 0.29
N ALA A 79 -15.89 -37.55 0.42
CA ALA A 79 -16.57 -37.52 1.70
C ALA A 79 -16.15 -38.73 2.57
N PRO A 80 -16.08 -38.57 3.91
CA PRO A 80 -15.83 -39.69 4.81
C PRO A 80 -16.88 -40.78 4.59
N VAL A 81 -16.43 -42.03 4.47
CA VAL A 81 -17.31 -43.17 4.20
C VAL A 81 -18.03 -43.58 5.49
N TYR A 82 -17.36 -43.42 6.63
CA TYR A 82 -17.91 -43.66 7.95
C TYR A 82 -17.96 -42.35 8.74
N PRO A 83 -19.03 -42.10 9.54
CA PRO A 83 -19.16 -40.89 10.35
C PRO A 83 -18.10 -40.76 11.46
N SER A 84 -17.32 -41.81 11.71
CA SER A 84 -16.19 -41.83 12.63
C SER A 84 -14.85 -41.44 12.00
N GLU A 85 -14.78 -41.29 10.67
CA GLU A 85 -13.57 -40.87 9.98
C GLU A 85 -13.46 -39.35 10.00
N TYR A 86 -12.39 -38.84 10.61
CA TYR A 86 -12.08 -37.42 10.56
C TYR A 86 -11.39 -37.12 9.23
N VAL A 87 -11.75 -36.02 8.60
CA VAL A 87 -11.21 -35.68 7.29
C VAL A 87 -10.83 -34.21 7.28
N GLU A 88 -9.57 -33.92 7.00
CA GLU A 88 -9.04 -32.56 7.07
C GLU A 88 -9.09 -31.84 5.74
N GLY A 89 -9.60 -30.61 5.79
CA GLY A 89 -9.76 -29.75 4.61
C GLY A 89 -10.87 -30.23 3.68
N THR A 90 -11.32 -29.32 2.82
CA THR A 90 -12.39 -29.57 1.84
C THR A 90 -11.84 -30.09 0.52
N HIS A 91 -10.61 -29.71 0.17
CA HIS A 91 -9.97 -30.05 -1.10
C HIS A 91 -8.56 -30.59 -0.88
N LEU A 92 -8.00 -31.20 -1.92
CA LEU A 92 -6.63 -31.68 -1.98
C LEU A 92 -5.88 -30.96 -3.11
N LEU A 93 -4.68 -30.46 -2.82
CA LEU A 93 -3.73 -30.02 -3.84
C LEU A 93 -2.83 -31.19 -4.21
N GLN A 94 -3.01 -31.74 -5.40
CA GLN A 94 -2.16 -32.80 -5.92
C GLN A 94 -0.91 -32.19 -6.56
N ARG A 95 0.25 -32.56 -6.03
CA ARG A 95 1.55 -32.07 -6.47
C ARG A 95 2.33 -33.18 -7.15
N ASP A 96 3.10 -32.82 -8.16
CA ASP A 96 3.90 -33.79 -8.91
C ASP A 96 5.05 -34.31 -8.04
N GLY A 97 5.03 -35.60 -7.71
CA GLY A 97 6.08 -36.26 -6.93
C GLY A 97 6.15 -35.86 -5.45
N GLN A 98 5.14 -35.15 -4.92
CA GLN A 98 5.06 -34.78 -3.50
C GLN A 98 3.73 -35.21 -2.87
N PRO A 99 3.67 -35.41 -1.54
CA PRO A 99 2.41 -35.69 -0.85
C PRO A 99 1.36 -34.61 -1.12
N PRO A 100 0.08 -34.99 -1.29
CA PRO A 100 -0.99 -34.03 -1.48
C PRO A 100 -1.17 -33.17 -0.23
N VAL A 101 -1.55 -31.91 -0.43
CA VAL A 101 -1.81 -30.96 0.66
C VAL A 101 -3.30 -30.84 0.86
N ALA A 102 -3.76 -30.99 2.10
CA ALA A 102 -5.14 -30.68 2.45
C ALA A 102 -5.35 -29.16 2.40
N LEU A 103 -6.39 -28.71 1.72
CA LEU A 103 -6.73 -27.30 1.59
C LEU A 103 -8.01 -27.01 2.36
N THR A 104 -8.00 -25.90 3.08
CA THR A 104 -9.20 -25.24 3.61
C THR A 104 -9.20 -23.78 3.14
N SER A 105 -10.37 -23.20 2.94
CA SER A 105 -10.48 -21.76 2.65
C SER A 105 -11.80 -21.22 3.17
N SER A 106 -11.75 -20.03 3.75
CA SER A 106 -12.95 -19.28 4.16
C SER A 106 -13.26 -18.11 3.23
N VAL A 107 -12.34 -17.78 2.32
CA VAL A 107 -12.41 -16.54 1.50
C VAL A 107 -12.37 -16.80 0.00
N VAL A 108 -11.86 -17.95 -0.44
CA VAL A 108 -11.85 -18.36 -1.84
C VAL A 108 -12.70 -19.61 -2.01
N ASP A 109 -13.56 -19.62 -3.01
CA ASP A 109 -14.24 -20.83 -3.44
C ASP A 109 -13.27 -21.72 -4.23
N LEU A 110 -12.80 -22.79 -3.59
CA LEU A 110 -11.85 -23.75 -4.16
C LEU A 110 -12.50 -24.63 -5.25
N SER A 111 -13.83 -24.79 -5.24
CA SER A 111 -14.53 -25.63 -6.21
C SER A 111 -14.47 -25.06 -7.63
N LEU A 112 -14.31 -23.74 -7.77
CA LEU A 112 -14.10 -23.07 -9.06
C LEU A 112 -12.76 -23.42 -9.74
N TYR A 113 -11.84 -24.03 -8.99
CA TYR A 113 -10.49 -24.38 -9.42
C TYR A 113 -10.25 -25.90 -9.45
N GLU A 114 -11.28 -26.71 -9.21
CA GLU A 114 -11.18 -28.16 -9.34
C GLU A 114 -10.74 -28.57 -10.74
N GLY A 115 -9.77 -29.48 -10.81
CA GLY A 115 -9.17 -29.97 -12.05
C GLY A 115 -8.21 -29.00 -12.72
N LYS A 116 -8.04 -27.78 -12.19
CA LYS A 116 -7.11 -26.78 -12.74
C LYS A 116 -5.76 -26.82 -12.03
N LYS A 117 -4.70 -26.52 -12.77
CA LYS A 117 -3.37 -26.27 -12.20
C LYS A 117 -3.34 -24.87 -11.63
N VAL A 118 -3.02 -24.74 -10.35
CA VAL A 118 -3.03 -23.47 -9.64
C VAL A 118 -1.83 -23.35 -8.71
N ARG A 119 -1.51 -22.11 -8.36
CA ARG A 119 -0.68 -21.73 -7.23
C ARG A 119 -1.59 -21.23 -6.11
N VAL A 120 -1.58 -21.91 -4.98
CA VAL A 120 -2.29 -21.49 -3.78
C VAL A 120 -1.34 -20.73 -2.85
N PHE A 121 -1.85 -19.69 -2.19
CA PHE A 121 -1.13 -18.91 -1.19
C PHE A 121 -1.91 -18.96 0.12
N GLY A 122 -1.19 -19.22 1.20
CA GLY A 122 -1.83 -19.47 2.48
C GLY A 122 -0.86 -19.52 3.66
N GLU A 123 -1.37 -20.04 4.77
CA GLU A 123 -0.58 -20.43 5.94
C GLU A 123 -0.65 -21.95 6.13
N THR A 124 0.52 -22.58 6.24
CA THR A 124 0.64 -24.01 6.51
C THR A 124 0.41 -24.29 8.00
N GLN A 125 -0.44 -25.27 8.28
CA GLN A 125 -0.70 -25.77 9.62
C GLN A 125 -0.32 -27.24 9.71
N LYS A 126 0.04 -27.68 10.93
CA LYS A 126 0.19 -29.12 11.20
C LYS A 126 -1.19 -29.76 11.17
N ALA A 127 -1.34 -30.78 10.36
CA ALA A 127 -2.56 -31.56 10.32
C ALA A 127 -2.42 -32.81 11.20
N LEU A 128 -3.57 -33.33 11.63
CA LEU A 128 -3.71 -34.52 12.48
C LEU A 128 -3.63 -35.81 11.65
N GLU A 129 -4.17 -35.81 10.43
CA GLU A 129 -4.20 -36.97 9.54
C GLU A 129 -3.51 -36.72 8.20
N ALA A 130 -3.73 -35.54 7.60
CA ALA A 130 -2.99 -35.13 6.42
C ALA A 130 -1.56 -34.75 6.82
N GLY A 131 -0.52 -35.24 6.13
CA GLY A 131 0.86 -34.80 6.45
C GLY A 131 1.06 -33.27 6.33
N TRP A 132 0.12 -32.55 5.70
CA TRP A 132 0.16 -31.11 5.47
C TRP A 132 -1.27 -30.56 5.26
N LEU A 133 -1.67 -29.56 6.07
CA LEU A 133 -2.89 -28.75 5.87
C LEU A 133 -2.51 -27.29 5.59
N MET A 134 -3.21 -26.64 4.68
CA MET A 134 -2.97 -25.25 4.31
C MET A 134 -4.29 -24.48 4.28
N ASP A 135 -4.33 -23.37 5.00
CA ASP A 135 -5.44 -22.41 4.92
C ASP A 135 -5.16 -21.42 3.80
N VAL A 136 -5.99 -21.46 2.77
CA VAL A 136 -5.81 -20.76 1.51
C VAL A 136 -6.58 -19.45 1.54
N GLY A 137 -5.87 -18.34 1.38
CA GLY A 137 -6.51 -17.03 1.22
C GLY A 137 -6.42 -16.44 -0.18
N LYS A 138 -5.60 -17.02 -1.07
CA LYS A 138 -5.52 -16.61 -2.48
C LYS A 138 -5.16 -17.78 -3.37
N VAL A 139 -5.76 -17.83 -4.56
CA VAL A 139 -5.47 -18.81 -5.62
C VAL A 139 -5.16 -18.08 -6.92
N GLU A 140 -4.10 -18.52 -7.60
CA GLU A 140 -3.73 -18.05 -8.94
C GLU A 140 -3.74 -19.24 -9.90
N GLU A 141 -4.49 -19.13 -10.99
CA GLU A 141 -4.53 -20.15 -12.03
C GLU A 141 -3.24 -20.10 -12.88
N ILE A 142 -2.55 -21.25 -12.99
CA ILE A 142 -1.38 -21.40 -13.86
C ILE A 142 -1.90 -22.02 -15.16
N LYS A 143 -1.97 -21.21 -16.22
CA LYS A 143 -2.28 -21.67 -17.57
C LYS A 143 -1.10 -22.36 -18.24
#